data_AF-A0A383AZI6-F1
#
_entry.id   AF-A0A383AZI6-F1
#
_cell.length_a   1.000
_cell.length_b   1.000
_cell.length_c   1.000
_cell.angle_alpha   90.00
_cell.angle_beta   90.00
_cell.angle_gamma   90.00
#
_symmetry.space_group_name_H-M   'P 1'
#
loop_
_entity.id
_entity.type
_entity.pdbx_description
1 polymer ?
#
loop_
_entity_poly.entity_id
_entity_poly.type
_entity_poly.pdbx_seq_one_letter_code
_entity_poly.pdbx_strand_id
1 'polypeptide(L)'
;PLVLIVGAGVGIAAILGTIRFVRGWSLKPMIYCALVPVLILTAYAWVDPNLRVILGLAWDCGAVTTGPVTVPLVLSLGIGIANAAGKGDSSLSGFGVVTMASLFPIMAVLILGIVVSSTITPEQIIAAAEAQASAGSAELTVWDQTPVNEIVLGVRAILPLVIFLMFVLFVILKSSLPNRMVTTYGLVLSILGMCIFNVGLTYGLGAIGNQSGAVLPAAFMSLPISPSSPIFPELVGLAIVIGFAFLMG
;
A
#
# COMPACT_ATOMS: atom_id res chain seq x y z
N PRO A 1 -10.77 -1.28 -9.89
CA PRO A 1 -11.17 0.08 -9.45
C PRO A 1 -10.35 0.59 -8.25
N LEU A 2 -10.14 -0.25 -7.22
CA LEU A 2 -9.41 0.12 -6.01
C LEU A 2 -7.99 0.65 -6.29
N VAL A 3 -7.16 -0.12 -7.02
CA VAL A 3 -5.77 0.25 -7.35
C VAL A 3 -5.68 1.59 -8.09
N LEU A 4 -6.65 1.90 -8.96
CA LEU A 4 -6.67 3.15 -9.72
C LEU A 4 -6.97 4.35 -8.82
N ILE A 5 -7.92 4.21 -7.89
CA ILE A 5 -8.30 5.27 -6.95
C ILE A 5 -7.20 5.51 -5.93
N VAL A 6 -6.58 4.43 -5.44
CA VAL A 6 -5.36 4.51 -4.60
C VAL A 6 -4.25 5.24 -5.35
N GLY A 7 -3.97 4.84 -6.60
CA GLY A 7 -2.98 5.49 -7.45
C GLY A 7 -3.28 6.98 -7.70
N ALA A 8 -4.56 7.34 -7.88
CA ALA A 8 -4.98 8.73 -8.00
C ALA A 8 -4.73 9.50 -6.69
N GLY A 9 -5.01 8.90 -5.53
CA GLY A 9 -4.70 9.46 -4.22
C GLY A 9 -3.21 9.74 -4.04
N VAL A 10 -2.35 8.77 -4.36
CA VAL A 10 -0.88 8.94 -4.35
C VAL A 10 -0.44 10.04 -5.32
N GLY A 11 -1.04 10.10 -6.52
CA GLY A 11 -0.74 11.13 -7.52
C GLY A 11 -1.04 12.54 -7.03
N ILE A 12 -2.21 12.75 -6.41
CA ILE A 12 -2.59 14.03 -5.81
C ILE A 12 -1.61 14.41 -4.69
N ALA A 13 -1.25 13.45 -3.83
CA ALA A 13 -0.26 13.68 -2.76
C ALA A 13 1.11 14.09 -3.31
N ALA A 14 1.58 13.45 -4.39
CA ALA A 14 2.83 13.80 -5.04
C ALA A 14 2.80 15.24 -5.61
N ILE A 15 1.72 15.61 -6.32
CA ILE A 15 1.54 16.96 -6.87
C ILE A 15 1.55 18.02 -5.75
N LEU A 16 0.78 17.80 -4.69
CA LEU A 16 0.74 18.69 -3.54
C LEU A 16 2.10 18.78 -2.83
N GLY A 17 2.81 17.66 -2.72
CA GLY A 17 4.18 17.60 -2.21
C GLY A 17 5.14 18.46 -3.03
N THR A 18 5.12 18.34 -4.36
CA THR A 18 5.96 19.14 -5.25
C THR A 18 5.62 20.64 -5.17
N ILE A 19 4.33 21.00 -5.23
CA ILE A 19 3.89 22.41 -5.13
C ILE A 19 4.35 23.03 -3.83
N ARG A 20 4.24 22.29 -2.73
CA ARG A 20 4.68 22.73 -1.42
C ARG A 20 6.19 23.02 -1.39
N PHE A 21 7.03 22.18 -2.00
CA PHE A 21 8.46 22.47 -2.07
C PHE A 21 8.76 23.74 -2.85
N VAL A 22 8.11 23.91 -4.02
CA VAL A 22 8.31 25.08 -4.89
C VAL A 22 7.85 26.38 -4.22
N ARG A 23 6.68 26.36 -3.54
CA ARG A 23 6.12 27.55 -2.86
C ARG A 23 6.62 27.73 -1.43
N GLY A 24 7.39 26.79 -0.91
CA GLY A 24 7.95 26.85 0.42
C GLY A 24 6.93 26.78 1.56
N TRP A 25 5.77 26.18 1.33
CA TRP A 25 4.70 26.06 2.33
C TRP A 25 5.10 25.17 3.51
N SER A 26 4.57 25.48 4.69
CA SER A 26 4.80 24.69 5.88
C SER A 26 4.07 23.34 5.80
N LEU A 27 4.67 22.31 6.39
CA LEU A 27 4.15 20.94 6.42
C LEU A 27 2.89 20.79 7.25
N LYS A 28 2.86 21.50 8.39
CA LYS A 28 1.86 21.29 9.44
C LYS A 28 0.43 21.51 8.93
N PRO A 29 0.10 22.62 8.23
CA PRO A 29 -1.25 22.85 7.75
C PRO A 29 -1.72 21.77 6.77
N MET A 30 -0.83 21.27 5.91
CA MET A 30 -1.18 20.23 4.93
C MET A 30 -1.51 18.91 5.62
N ILE A 31 -0.73 18.53 6.64
CA ILE A 31 -1.04 17.35 7.45
C ILE A 31 -2.39 17.52 8.13
N TYR A 32 -2.66 18.65 8.78
CA TYR A 32 -3.96 18.85 9.42
C TYR A 32 -5.12 18.81 8.41
N CYS A 33 -4.95 19.41 7.23
CA CYS A 33 -5.95 19.40 6.18
C CYS A 33 -6.21 18.00 5.59
N ALA A 34 -5.23 17.10 5.60
CA ALA A 34 -5.41 15.72 5.12
C ALA A 34 -5.89 14.78 6.25
N LEU A 35 -5.31 14.91 7.45
CA LEU A 35 -5.57 14.05 8.59
C LEU A 35 -6.98 14.26 9.15
N VAL A 36 -7.45 15.51 9.27
CA VAL A 36 -8.77 15.79 9.86
C VAL A 36 -9.90 15.13 9.05
N PRO A 37 -9.97 15.27 7.71
CA PRO A 37 -10.94 14.53 6.90
C PRO A 37 -10.80 13.01 7.01
N VAL A 38 -9.57 12.48 7.03
CA VAL A 38 -9.33 11.03 7.19
C VAL A 38 -9.90 10.52 8.51
N LEU A 39 -9.69 11.25 9.61
CA LEU A 39 -10.23 10.89 10.92
C LEU A 39 -11.76 10.99 10.95
N ILE A 40 -12.35 12.01 10.33
CA ILE A 40 -13.80 12.16 10.22
C ILE A 40 -14.40 10.99 9.42
N LEU A 41 -13.81 10.65 8.28
CA LEU A 41 -14.24 9.52 7.44
C LEU A 41 -14.07 8.18 8.16
N THR A 42 -13.00 8.03 8.95
CA THR A 42 -12.76 6.84 9.78
C THR A 42 -13.84 6.71 10.86
N ALA A 43 -14.17 7.80 11.56
CA ALA A 43 -15.25 7.81 12.55
C ALA A 43 -16.62 7.52 11.91
N TYR A 44 -16.89 8.07 10.71
CA TYR A 44 -18.10 7.76 9.96
C TYR A 44 -18.19 6.28 9.57
N ALA A 45 -17.12 5.72 9.00
CA ALA A 45 -17.02 4.31 8.64
C ALA A 45 -17.09 3.36 9.85
N TRP A 46 -16.74 3.83 11.05
CA TRP A 46 -16.87 3.06 12.28
C TRP A 46 -18.34 2.90 12.73
N VAL A 47 -19.17 3.91 12.49
CA VAL A 47 -20.59 3.90 12.89
C VAL A 47 -21.40 2.93 12.03
N ASP A 48 -21.11 2.85 10.73
CA ASP A 48 -21.81 1.94 9.82
C ASP A 48 -21.22 0.52 9.85
N PRO A 49 -22.01 -0.51 10.21
CA PRO A 49 -21.55 -1.90 10.23
C PRO A 49 -20.96 -2.39 8.90
N ASN A 50 -21.46 -1.91 7.76
CA ASN A 50 -21.01 -2.36 6.44
C ASN A 50 -19.63 -1.78 6.08
N LEU A 51 -19.34 -0.56 6.52
CA LEU A 51 -18.06 0.10 6.24
C LEU A 51 -16.97 -0.29 7.23
N ARG A 52 -17.34 -0.79 8.41
CA ARG A 52 -16.39 -1.16 9.45
C ARG A 52 -15.37 -2.20 8.98
N VAL A 53 -15.75 -3.09 8.07
CA VAL A 53 -14.86 -4.11 7.48
C VAL A 53 -13.80 -3.48 6.54
N ILE A 54 -14.11 -2.35 5.91
CA ILE A 54 -13.21 -1.64 4.98
C ILE A 54 -12.16 -0.82 5.73
N LEU A 55 -12.38 -0.50 7.02
CA LEU A 55 -11.45 0.31 7.82
C LEU A 55 -10.03 -0.27 7.87
N GLY A 56 -9.90 -1.57 8.16
CA GLY A 56 -8.59 -2.24 8.19
C GLY A 56 -7.88 -2.13 6.85
N LEU A 57 -8.59 -2.47 5.77
CA LEU A 57 -8.06 -2.35 4.39
C LEU A 57 -7.63 -0.92 4.05
N ALA A 58 -8.40 0.09 4.45
CA ALA A 58 -8.09 1.48 4.16
C ALA A 58 -6.79 1.94 4.84
N TRP A 59 -6.61 1.60 6.11
CA TRP A 59 -5.43 1.98 6.89
C TRP A 59 -4.18 1.18 6.49
N ASP A 60 -4.32 -0.10 6.15
CA ASP A 60 -3.22 -0.91 5.61
C ASP A 60 -2.74 -0.40 4.24
N CYS A 61 -3.67 0.05 3.40
CA CYS A 61 -3.34 0.61 2.09
C CYS A 61 -2.40 1.82 2.17
N GLY A 62 -2.56 2.65 3.20
CA GLY A 62 -1.65 3.77 3.47
C GLY A 62 -0.20 3.32 3.69
N ALA A 63 0.02 2.20 4.37
CA ALA A 63 1.35 1.63 4.61
C ALA A 63 1.92 0.93 3.37
N VAL A 64 1.08 0.18 2.64
CA VAL A 64 1.47 -0.55 1.42
C VAL A 64 1.92 0.39 0.30
N THR A 65 1.27 1.56 0.19
CA THR A 65 1.64 2.58 -0.81
C THR A 65 3.00 3.22 -0.52
N THR A 66 3.42 3.28 0.75
CA THR A 66 4.78 3.66 1.18
C THR A 66 5.74 2.46 1.19
N GLY A 67 5.70 1.65 0.14
CA GLY A 67 6.50 0.44 0.02
C GLY A 67 8.03 0.68 -0.04
N PRO A 68 8.81 -0.43 -0.07
CA PRO A 68 10.27 -0.41 0.00
C PRO A 68 10.95 0.37 -1.14
N VAL A 69 10.25 0.56 -2.26
CA VAL A 69 10.74 1.35 -3.41
C VAL A 69 10.28 2.81 -3.32
N THR A 70 9.01 3.04 -2.96
CA THR A 70 8.39 4.36 -3.03
C THR A 70 8.98 5.32 -1.99
N VAL A 71 9.27 4.86 -0.77
CA VAL A 71 9.79 5.71 0.30
C VAL A 71 11.19 6.25 0.01
N PRO A 72 12.22 5.42 -0.29
CA PRO A 72 13.55 5.93 -0.63
C PRO A 72 13.53 6.87 -1.84
N LEU A 73 12.69 6.58 -2.83
CA LEU A 73 12.53 7.41 -4.01
C LEU A 73 11.91 8.78 -3.69
N VAL A 74 10.73 8.81 -3.04
CA VAL A 74 10.04 10.06 -2.71
C VAL A 74 10.87 10.92 -1.76
N LEU A 75 11.56 10.27 -0.82
CA LEU A 75 12.47 10.95 0.09
C LEU A 75 13.66 11.57 -0.66
N SER A 76 14.34 10.80 -1.52
CA SER A 76 15.49 11.31 -2.29
C SER A 76 15.09 12.42 -3.27
N LEU A 77 13.93 12.30 -3.93
CA LEU A 77 13.35 13.34 -4.77
C LEU A 77 13.04 14.61 -3.96
N GLY A 78 12.38 14.46 -2.80
CA GLY A 78 12.04 15.58 -1.93
C GLY A 78 13.27 16.32 -1.41
N ILE A 79 14.33 15.59 -1.04
CA ILE A 79 15.62 16.17 -0.64
C ILE A 79 16.27 16.90 -1.82
N GLY A 80 16.27 16.31 -3.03
CA GLY A 80 16.82 16.94 -4.23
C GLY A 80 16.14 18.27 -4.57
N ILE A 81 14.81 18.32 -4.53
CA ILE A 81 14.03 19.54 -4.79
C ILE A 81 14.28 20.58 -3.69
N ALA A 82 14.32 20.18 -2.42
CA ALA A 82 14.57 21.10 -1.30
C ALA A 82 15.97 21.75 -1.38
N ASN A 83 16.99 20.97 -1.75
CA ASN A 83 18.35 21.48 -1.95
C ASN A 83 18.41 22.46 -3.13
N ALA A 84 17.77 22.15 -4.26
CA ALA A 84 17.69 23.04 -5.42
C ALA A 84 16.93 24.35 -5.12
N ALA A 85 15.95 24.31 -4.21
CA ALA A 85 15.18 25.48 -3.78
C ALA A 85 15.90 26.34 -2.71
N GLY A 86 17.16 26.04 -2.37
CA GLY A 86 17.95 26.81 -1.40
C GLY A 86 17.56 26.59 0.07
N LYS A 87 16.81 25.52 0.38
CA LYS A 87 16.37 25.18 1.75
C LYS A 87 17.18 24.00 2.32
N GLY A 88 18.49 24.22 2.40
CA GLY A 88 19.55 23.21 2.61
C GLY A 88 19.52 22.35 3.89
N ASP A 89 18.65 22.63 4.87
CA ASP A 89 18.68 21.92 6.17
C ASP A 89 17.46 21.03 6.46
N SER A 90 16.52 20.90 5.53
CA SER A 90 15.25 20.22 5.81
C SER A 90 15.24 18.77 5.31
N SER A 91 16.07 17.89 5.87
CA SER A 91 15.90 16.43 5.69
C SER A 91 14.47 15.96 6.07
N LEU A 92 13.83 16.66 7.03
CA LEU A 92 12.41 16.50 7.38
C LEU A 92 11.43 16.80 6.23
N SER A 93 11.86 17.52 5.20
CA SER A 93 10.95 18.00 4.15
C SER A 93 10.50 16.86 3.24
N GLY A 94 11.37 15.88 2.97
CA GLY A 94 11.00 14.69 2.20
C GLY A 94 10.05 13.75 2.95
N PHE A 95 10.20 13.62 4.28
CA PHE A 95 9.28 12.84 5.12
C PHE A 95 7.84 13.36 5.06
N GLY A 96 7.64 14.67 4.94
CA GLY A 96 6.30 15.23 4.80
C GLY A 96 5.54 14.79 3.55
N VAL A 97 6.25 14.58 2.44
CA VAL A 97 5.63 14.08 1.21
C VAL A 97 5.28 12.61 1.36
N VAL A 98 6.12 11.83 2.04
CA VAL A 98 5.80 10.44 2.38
C VAL A 98 4.55 10.36 3.25
N THR A 99 4.40 11.23 4.25
CA THR A 99 3.19 11.27 5.10
C THR A 99 1.93 11.62 4.30
N MET A 100 2.02 12.55 3.34
CA MET A 100 0.87 12.84 2.47
C MET A 100 0.57 11.68 1.52
N ALA A 101 1.61 11.01 1.02
CA ALA A 101 1.48 9.85 0.15
C ALA A 101 0.81 8.66 0.83
N SER A 102 0.80 8.56 2.16
CA SER A 102 0.03 7.54 2.91
C SER A 102 -1.38 8.01 3.28
N LEU A 103 -1.57 9.29 3.63
CA LEU A 103 -2.89 9.81 4.06
C LEU A 103 -3.93 9.89 2.92
N PHE A 104 -3.52 10.30 1.72
CA PHE A 104 -4.45 10.44 0.59
C PHE A 104 -5.02 9.09 0.09
N PRO A 105 -4.22 8.00 0.00
CA PRO A 105 -4.76 6.67 -0.27
C PRO A 105 -5.82 6.21 0.74
N ILE A 106 -5.58 6.42 2.04
CA ILE A 106 -6.55 6.07 3.09
C ILE A 106 -7.86 6.81 2.83
N MET A 107 -7.79 8.13 2.60
CA MET A 107 -8.95 8.95 2.27
C MET A 107 -9.67 8.44 1.01
N ALA A 108 -8.92 8.08 -0.04
CA ALA A 108 -9.48 7.61 -1.31
C ALA A 108 -10.20 6.26 -1.17
N VAL A 109 -9.65 5.33 -0.38
CA VAL A 109 -10.28 4.03 -0.09
C VAL A 109 -11.55 4.22 0.75
N LEU A 110 -11.53 5.09 1.77
CA LEU A 110 -12.72 5.37 2.58
C LEU A 110 -13.84 6.01 1.76
N ILE A 111 -13.51 6.99 0.91
CA ILE A 111 -14.49 7.61 0.00
C ILE A 111 -15.06 6.56 -0.97
N LEU A 112 -14.21 5.71 -1.55
CA LEU A 112 -14.67 4.63 -2.42
C LEU A 112 -15.61 3.68 -1.68
N GLY A 113 -15.27 3.29 -0.44
CA GLY A 113 -16.12 2.43 0.39
C GLY A 113 -17.51 3.02 0.60
N ILE A 114 -17.60 4.32 0.90
CA ILE A 114 -18.87 5.05 1.05
C ILE A 114 -19.65 5.10 -0.26
N VAL A 115 -18.98 5.35 -1.39
CA VAL A 115 -19.64 5.41 -2.70
C VAL A 115 -20.18 4.04 -3.09
N VAL A 116 -19.41 2.97 -2.90
CA VAL A 116 -19.82 1.59 -3.21
C VAL A 116 -20.98 1.18 -2.31
N SER A 117 -20.93 1.45 -1.00
CA SER A 117 -22.02 1.10 -0.08
C SER A 117 -23.33 1.84 -0.40
N SER A 118 -23.24 3.02 -1.01
CA SER A 118 -24.40 3.82 -1.39
C SER A 118 -24.98 3.45 -2.76
N THR A 119 -24.22 2.74 -3.60
CA THR A 119 -24.60 2.46 -4.99
C THR A 119 -24.88 0.98 -5.27
N ILE A 120 -24.28 0.07 -4.51
CA ILE A 120 -24.40 -1.37 -4.71
C ILE A 120 -24.89 -1.98 -3.40
N THR A 121 -25.95 -2.79 -3.46
CA THR A 121 -26.46 -3.48 -2.27
C THR A 121 -25.57 -4.68 -1.90
N PRO A 122 -25.47 -5.05 -0.61
CA PRO A 122 -24.63 -6.17 -0.18
C PRO A 122 -24.94 -7.49 -0.90
N GLU A 123 -26.21 -7.72 -1.24
CA GLU A 123 -26.66 -8.94 -1.93
C GLU A 123 -26.10 -9.01 -3.36
N GLN A 124 -26.02 -7.88 -4.06
CA GLN A 124 -25.41 -7.81 -5.39
C GLN A 124 -23.90 -8.03 -5.33
N ILE A 125 -23.23 -7.56 -4.27
CA ILE A 125 -21.79 -7.79 -4.06
C ILE A 125 -21.52 -9.28 -3.84
N ILE A 126 -22.33 -9.94 -2.99
CA ILE A 126 -22.20 -11.37 -2.71
C ILE A 126 -22.48 -12.19 -3.98
N ALA A 127 -23.57 -11.89 -4.70
CA ALA A 127 -23.90 -12.58 -5.95
C ALA A 127 -22.81 -12.41 -7.03
N ALA A 128 -22.22 -11.22 -7.16
CA ALA A 128 -21.11 -10.98 -8.08
C ALA A 128 -19.83 -11.73 -7.65
N ALA A 129 -19.55 -11.78 -6.35
CA ALA A 129 -18.42 -12.53 -5.81
C ALA A 129 -18.57 -14.04 -6.04
N GLU A 130 -19.77 -14.60 -5.81
CA GLU A 130 -20.08 -16.01 -6.06
C GLU A 130 -20.03 -16.35 -7.55
N ALA A 131 -20.55 -15.48 -8.41
CA ALA A 131 -20.45 -15.65 -9.87
C ALA A 131 -18.98 -15.65 -10.34
N GLN A 132 -18.13 -14.81 -9.73
CA GLN A 132 -16.71 -14.76 -10.05
C GLN A 132 -15.91 -15.93 -9.45
N ALA A 133 -16.30 -16.43 -8.28
CA ALA A 133 -15.74 -17.65 -7.71
C ALA A 133 -16.09 -18.89 -8.56
N SER A 134 -17.31 -18.92 -9.11
CA SER A 134 -17.78 -19.99 -10.00
C SER A 134 -17.14 -19.95 -11.39
N ALA A 135 -16.72 -18.77 -11.85
CA ALA A 135 -15.96 -18.61 -13.09
C ALA A 135 -14.46 -18.95 -12.94
N GLY A 136 -13.97 -19.13 -11.71
CA GLY A 136 -12.57 -19.35 -11.37
C GLY A 136 -12.11 -20.80 -11.31
N SER A 137 -12.98 -21.78 -11.64
CA SER A 137 -12.57 -23.20 -11.74
C SER A 137 -11.92 -23.52 -13.09
N ALA A 138 -10.97 -22.69 -13.53
CA ALA A 138 -10.01 -23.10 -14.54
C ALA A 138 -8.90 -23.87 -13.81
N GLU A 139 -8.63 -25.12 -14.20
CA GLU A 139 -7.50 -25.87 -13.66
C GLU A 139 -6.24 -25.00 -13.74
N LEU A 140 -5.64 -24.72 -12.57
CA LEU A 140 -4.43 -23.92 -12.45
C LEU A 140 -3.35 -24.58 -13.31
N THR A 141 -3.00 -23.93 -14.42
CA THR A 141 -1.98 -24.45 -15.32
C THR A 141 -0.64 -24.40 -14.56
N VAL A 142 0.26 -25.37 -14.77
CA VAL A 142 1.57 -25.45 -14.09
C VAL A 142 2.37 -24.14 -14.17
N TRP A 143 2.14 -23.33 -15.20
CA TRP A 143 2.72 -21.99 -15.38
C TRP A 143 2.14 -20.91 -14.45
N ASP A 144 0.89 -21.03 -13.99
CA ASP A 144 0.29 -20.15 -12.97
C ASP A 144 0.84 -20.42 -11.57
N GLN A 145 1.46 -21.60 -11.35
CA GLN A 145 2.17 -21.93 -10.11
C GLN A 145 3.61 -21.41 -10.11
N THR A 146 4.16 -21.03 -11.28
CA THR A 146 5.54 -20.54 -11.37
C THR A 146 5.68 -19.10 -10.86
N PRO A 147 6.82 -18.74 -10.23
CA PRO A 147 7.05 -17.40 -9.69
C PRO A 147 7.15 -16.29 -10.75
N VAL A 148 6.84 -16.59 -12.02
CA VAL A 148 6.93 -15.65 -13.14
C VAL A 148 6.00 -14.47 -12.93
N ASN A 149 4.78 -14.68 -12.42
CA ASN A 149 3.85 -13.59 -12.16
C ASN A 149 4.41 -12.60 -11.14
N GLU A 150 5.00 -13.10 -10.05
CA GLU A 150 5.63 -12.29 -9.00
C GLU A 150 6.82 -11.48 -9.51
N ILE A 151 7.63 -12.08 -10.40
CA ILE A 151 8.74 -11.41 -11.08
C ILE A 151 8.21 -10.30 -11.98
N VAL A 152 7.19 -10.57 -12.80
CA VAL A 152 6.57 -9.55 -13.68
C VAL A 152 5.99 -8.41 -12.86
N LEU A 153 5.34 -8.69 -11.73
CA LEU A 153 4.85 -7.68 -10.80
C LEU A 153 5.99 -6.84 -10.21
N GLY A 154 7.11 -7.47 -9.84
CA GLY A 154 8.31 -6.78 -9.36
C GLY A 154 8.90 -5.83 -10.39
N VAL A 155 9.03 -6.28 -11.65
CA VAL A 155 9.49 -5.44 -12.76
C VAL A 155 8.51 -4.29 -13.00
N ARG A 156 7.21 -4.57 -13.05
CA ARG A 156 6.16 -3.56 -13.27
C ARG A 156 6.10 -2.50 -12.18
N ALA A 157 6.55 -2.79 -10.96
CA ALA A 157 6.59 -1.83 -9.87
C ALA A 157 7.65 -0.74 -10.08
N ILE A 158 8.82 -1.07 -10.64
CA ILE A 158 9.96 -0.14 -10.78
C ILE A 158 10.05 0.43 -12.20
N LEU A 159 9.93 -0.43 -13.22
CA LEU A 159 10.28 -0.08 -14.59
C LEU A 159 9.51 1.13 -15.15
N PRO A 160 8.18 1.27 -14.98
CA PRO A 160 7.44 2.42 -15.49
C PRO A 160 7.90 3.74 -14.88
N LEU A 161 8.19 3.74 -13.58
CA LEU A 161 8.66 4.92 -12.87
C LEU A 161 10.03 5.35 -13.36
N VAL A 162 10.92 4.39 -13.57
CA VAL A 162 12.27 4.63 -14.07
C VAL A 162 12.24 5.17 -15.48
N ILE A 163 11.43 4.57 -16.36
CA ILE A 163 11.24 5.08 -17.73
C ILE A 163 10.74 6.52 -17.69
N PHE A 164 9.75 6.82 -16.84
CA PHE A 164 9.25 8.17 -16.66
C PHE A 164 10.34 9.13 -16.18
N LEU A 165 11.13 8.74 -15.17
CA LEU A 165 12.20 9.58 -14.65
C LEU A 165 13.32 9.81 -15.68
N MET A 166 13.71 8.77 -16.43
CA MET A 166 14.68 8.89 -17.52
C MET A 166 14.16 9.80 -18.64
N PHE A 167 12.88 9.70 -18.99
CA PHE A 167 12.25 10.61 -19.95
C PHE A 167 12.32 12.06 -19.47
N VAL A 168 11.94 12.33 -18.23
CA VAL A 168 12.03 13.68 -17.64
C VAL A 168 13.49 14.18 -17.66
N LEU A 169 14.45 13.34 -17.25
CA LEU A 169 15.85 13.74 -17.16
C LEU A 169 16.49 14.04 -18.53
N PHE A 170 16.27 13.17 -19.51
CA PHE A 170 16.92 13.27 -20.83
C PHE A 170 16.16 14.17 -21.81
N VAL A 171 14.82 14.13 -21.81
CA VAL A 171 14.00 14.87 -22.78
C VAL A 171 13.63 16.26 -22.24
N ILE A 172 13.15 16.34 -21.01
CA ILE A 172 12.65 17.61 -20.44
C ILE A 172 13.81 18.45 -19.89
N LEU A 173 14.63 17.87 -19.01
CA LEU A 173 15.74 18.58 -18.35
C LEU A 173 17.01 18.62 -19.21
N LYS A 174 17.12 17.77 -20.24
CA LYS A 174 18.32 17.61 -21.09
C LYS A 174 19.61 17.46 -20.28
N SER A 175 19.51 16.84 -19.11
CA SER A 175 20.63 16.60 -18.20
C SER A 175 21.15 15.18 -18.34
N SER A 176 22.45 14.97 -18.15
CA SER A 176 23.06 13.64 -18.11
C SER A 176 23.04 13.05 -16.70
N LEU A 177 23.09 11.73 -16.61
CA LEU A 177 23.23 11.03 -15.33
C LEU A 177 24.65 11.22 -14.77
N PRO A 178 24.79 11.76 -13.54
CA PRO A 178 26.05 11.69 -12.81
C PRO A 178 26.42 10.21 -12.59
N ASN A 179 27.63 9.81 -12.94
CA ASN A 179 28.11 8.43 -12.77
C ASN A 179 27.19 7.35 -13.37
N ARG A 180 26.89 7.46 -14.67
CA ARG A 180 26.00 6.55 -15.43
C ARG A 180 26.15 5.06 -15.10
N MET A 181 27.37 4.56 -14.88
CA MET A 181 27.62 3.16 -14.54
C MET A 181 27.05 2.78 -13.16
N VAL A 182 27.26 3.62 -12.14
CA VAL A 182 26.77 3.38 -10.78
C VAL A 182 25.24 3.43 -10.75
N THR A 183 24.63 4.41 -11.42
CA THR A 183 23.16 4.52 -11.48
C THR A 183 22.53 3.35 -12.21
N THR A 184 23.10 2.93 -13.35
CA THR A 184 22.56 1.80 -14.11
C THR A 184 22.70 0.50 -13.34
N TYR A 185 23.84 0.29 -12.66
CA TYR A 185 24.04 -0.86 -11.80
C TYR A 185 23.05 -0.91 -10.64
N GLY A 186 22.90 0.21 -9.91
CA GLY A 186 21.95 0.31 -8.79
C GLY A 186 20.51 0.09 -9.24
N LEU A 187 20.15 0.56 -10.43
CA LEU A 187 18.83 0.35 -11.02
C LEU A 187 18.56 -1.13 -11.32
N VAL A 188 19.50 -1.81 -11.99
CA VAL A 188 19.38 -3.25 -12.30
C VAL A 188 19.27 -4.05 -11.01
N LEU A 189 20.11 -3.73 -10.01
CA LEU A 189 20.10 -4.41 -8.72
C LEU A 189 18.77 -4.18 -7.97
N SER A 190 18.17 -3.00 -8.07
CA SER A 190 16.87 -2.68 -7.47
C SER A 190 15.73 -3.50 -8.11
N ILE A 191 15.73 -3.65 -9.43
CA ILE A 191 14.74 -4.47 -10.14
C ILE A 191 14.86 -5.94 -9.75
N LEU A 192 16.09 -6.48 -9.77
CA LEU A 192 16.34 -7.86 -9.35
C LEU A 192 15.95 -8.08 -7.88
N GLY A 193 16.33 -7.15 -7.00
CA GLY A 193 15.98 -7.17 -5.58
C GLY A 193 14.47 -7.22 -5.37
N MET A 194 13.70 -6.38 -6.07
CA MET A 194 12.23 -6.42 -5.97
C MET A 194 11.62 -7.71 -6.51
N CYS A 195 12.19 -8.30 -7.55
CA CYS A 195 11.71 -9.59 -8.05
C CYS A 195 11.92 -10.70 -7.02
N ILE A 196 13.14 -10.80 -6.46
CA ILE A 196 13.46 -11.78 -5.41
C ILE A 196 12.60 -11.55 -4.16
N PHE A 197 12.44 -10.29 -3.78
CA PHE A 197 11.63 -9.89 -2.63
C PHE A 197 10.16 -10.27 -2.80
N ASN A 198 9.53 -9.99 -3.95
CA ASN A 198 8.14 -10.39 -4.21
C ASN A 198 7.96 -11.91 -4.18
N VAL A 199 8.89 -12.67 -4.77
CA VAL A 199 8.85 -14.14 -4.71
C VAL A 199 8.94 -14.62 -3.26
N GLY A 200 9.87 -14.06 -2.47
CA GLY A 200 10.00 -14.41 -1.04
C GLY A 200 8.78 -14.02 -0.20
N LEU A 201 8.16 -12.87 -0.50
CA LEU A 201 6.92 -12.43 0.13
C LEU A 201 5.78 -13.39 -0.17
N THR A 202 5.55 -13.74 -1.43
CA THR A 202 4.38 -14.54 -1.82
C THR A 202 4.49 -15.99 -1.34
N TYR A 203 5.65 -16.64 -1.56
CA TYR A 203 5.81 -18.06 -1.24
C TYR A 203 6.29 -18.33 0.19
N GLY A 204 6.99 -17.37 0.82
CA GLY A 204 7.52 -17.52 2.18
C GLY A 204 6.62 -16.89 3.22
N LEU A 205 6.72 -15.57 3.37
CA LEU A 205 6.05 -14.82 4.45
C LEU A 205 4.53 -14.83 4.30
N GLY A 206 4.01 -14.71 3.09
CA GLY A 206 2.58 -14.69 2.78
C GLY A 206 1.91 -16.04 3.04
N ALA A 207 2.58 -17.15 2.71
CA ALA A 207 2.08 -18.49 3.00
C ALA A 207 1.94 -18.74 4.51
N ILE A 208 2.98 -18.40 5.29
CA ILE A 208 2.97 -18.53 6.75
C ILE A 208 1.94 -17.57 7.36
N GLY A 209 1.84 -16.34 6.84
CA GLY A 209 0.88 -15.33 7.28
C GLY A 209 -0.56 -15.77 7.06
N ASN A 210 -0.89 -16.29 5.89
CA ASN A 210 -2.23 -16.80 5.58
C ASN A 210 -2.61 -18.00 6.46
N GLN A 211 -1.68 -18.95 6.65
CA GLN A 211 -1.92 -20.11 7.49
C GLN A 211 -2.13 -19.70 8.95
N SER A 212 -1.26 -18.83 9.47
CA SER A 212 -1.36 -18.33 10.84
C SER A 212 -2.65 -17.54 11.02
N GLY A 213 -2.97 -16.61 10.11
CA GLY A 213 -4.17 -15.78 10.16
C GLY A 213 -5.49 -16.56 10.04
N ALA A 214 -5.52 -17.65 9.27
CA ALA A 214 -6.70 -18.51 9.15
C ALA A 214 -6.97 -19.34 10.43
N VAL A 215 -5.91 -19.69 11.18
CA VAL A 215 -6.00 -20.56 12.36
C VAL A 215 -6.03 -19.77 13.66
N LEU A 216 -5.46 -18.56 13.71
CA LEU A 216 -5.40 -17.73 14.92
C LEU A 216 -6.78 -17.44 15.54
N PRO A 217 -7.85 -17.19 14.76
CA PRO A 217 -9.20 -17.02 15.31
C PRO A 217 -9.77 -18.29 15.95
N ALA A 218 -9.27 -19.49 15.61
CA ALA A 218 -9.65 -20.75 16.27
C ALA A 218 -9.27 -20.79 17.76
N ALA A 219 -8.36 -19.91 18.20
CA ALA A 219 -7.96 -19.80 19.59
C ALA A 219 -9.08 -19.26 20.50
N PHE A 220 -10.02 -18.47 19.97
CA PHE A 220 -11.11 -17.85 20.74
C PHE A 220 -12.51 -17.99 20.11
N MET A 221 -12.61 -18.41 18.85
CA MET A 221 -13.89 -18.65 18.14
C MET A 221 -13.97 -20.08 17.60
N SER A 222 -15.19 -20.63 17.55
CA SER A 222 -15.45 -21.93 16.92
C SER A 222 -15.37 -21.80 15.39
N LEU A 223 -14.37 -22.42 14.78
CA LEU A 223 -14.23 -22.49 13.31
C LEU A 223 -14.51 -23.91 12.81
N PRO A 224 -15.22 -24.09 11.68
CA PRO A 224 -15.47 -25.41 11.07
C PRO A 224 -14.20 -26.08 10.52
N ILE A 225 -13.08 -25.36 10.48
CA ILE A 225 -11.79 -25.79 9.90
C ILE A 225 -10.98 -26.64 10.90
N SER A 226 -11.28 -26.56 12.21
CA SER A 226 -10.58 -27.31 13.25
C SER A 226 -11.55 -27.94 14.26
N PRO A 227 -11.57 -29.28 14.40
CA PRO A 227 -12.50 -30.00 15.27
C PRO A 227 -12.29 -29.75 16.78
N SER A 228 -11.19 -29.11 17.19
CA SER A 228 -10.85 -28.83 18.60
C SER A 228 -11.04 -27.35 18.98
N SER A 229 -11.84 -26.59 18.24
CA SER A 229 -12.09 -25.16 18.49
C SER A 229 -13.35 -24.96 19.36
N PRO A 230 -13.36 -24.07 20.37
CA PRO A 230 -12.27 -23.15 20.79
C PRO A 230 -11.18 -23.87 21.60
N ILE A 231 -9.92 -23.53 21.35
CA ILE A 231 -8.76 -24.14 22.02
C ILE A 231 -8.55 -23.56 23.43
N PHE A 232 -8.85 -22.27 23.62
CA PHE A 232 -8.72 -21.55 24.90
C PHE A 232 -10.02 -20.85 25.29
N PRO A 233 -10.19 -20.49 26.59
CA PRO A 233 -11.23 -19.56 27.01
C PRO A 233 -11.12 -18.23 26.26
N GLU A 234 -12.26 -17.62 25.93
CA GLU A 234 -12.37 -16.42 25.08
C GLU A 234 -11.41 -15.28 25.51
N LEU A 235 -11.31 -15.01 26.81
CA LEU A 235 -10.41 -13.99 27.36
C LEU A 235 -8.92 -14.29 27.13
N VAL A 236 -8.53 -15.56 27.28
CA VAL A 236 -7.14 -16.01 27.13
C VAL A 236 -6.76 -16.05 25.65
N GLY A 237 -7.67 -16.56 24.80
CA GLY A 237 -7.49 -16.56 23.35
C GLY A 237 -7.37 -15.14 22.78
N LEU A 238 -8.22 -14.20 23.22
CA LEU A 238 -8.14 -12.79 22.83
C LEU A 238 -6.81 -12.15 23.26
N ALA A 239 -6.36 -12.41 24.50
CA ALA A 239 -5.09 -11.88 25.00
C ALA A 239 -3.89 -12.40 24.19
N ILE A 240 -3.89 -13.68 23.81
CA ILE A 240 -2.85 -14.27 22.95
C ILE A 240 -2.84 -13.60 21.57
N VAL A 241 -4.01 -13.37 20.96
CA VAL A 241 -4.12 -12.72 19.65
C VAL A 241 -3.62 -11.28 19.70
N ILE A 242 -4.01 -10.52 20.73
CA ILE A 242 -3.54 -9.14 20.92
C ILE A 242 -2.02 -9.12 21.15
N GLY A 243 -1.49 -10.04 21.96
CA GLY A 243 -0.04 -10.14 22.20
C GLY A 243 0.74 -10.53 20.94
N PHE A 244 0.21 -11.44 20.14
CA PHE A 244 0.77 -11.83 18.85
C PHE A 244 0.75 -10.66 17.86
N ALA A 245 -0.38 -9.97 17.72
CA ALA A 245 -0.51 -8.79 16.85
C ALA A 245 0.48 -7.69 17.27
N PHE A 246 0.62 -7.44 18.58
CA PHE A 246 1.58 -6.46 19.10
C PHE A 246 3.04 -6.83 18.78
N LEU A 247 3.41 -8.11 18.84
CA LEU A 247 4.76 -8.57 18.51
C LEU A 247 5.07 -8.51 17.02
N MET A 248 4.04 -8.70 16.17
CA MET A 248 4.18 -8.65 14.72
C MET A 248 4.31 -7.21 14.18
N GLY A 249 3.88 -6.20 14.95
CA GLY A 249 3.99 -4.78 14.63
C GLY A 249 2.69 -4.19 14.13
#